data_AF-F3AZ46-F1
#
_entry.id   AF-F3AZ46-F1
#
_cell.length_a   1.000
_cell.length_b   1.000
_cell.length_c   1.000
_cell.angle_alpha   90.00
_cell.angle_beta   90.00
_cell.angle_gamma   90.00
#
_symmetry.space_group_name_H-M   'P 1'
#
loop_
_entity.id
_entity.type
_entity.pdbx_description
1 polymer ?
#
loop_
_entity_poly.entity_id
_entity_poly.type
_entity_poly.pdbx_seq_one_letter_code
_entity_poly.pdbx_strand_id
1 'polypeptide(L)' 'MILQVFKSVGNTLSIADAYTALISLYSNQIYPTKKAAGSLGGAVNGGTIILKNGYYMRVR' A
#
# COMPACT_ATOMS: atom_id res chain seq x y z
N MET A 1 0.66 7.02 5.44
CA MET A 1 1.20 5.64 5.37
C MET A 1 1.27 5.17 3.93
N ILE A 2 0.16 5.08 3.20
CA ILE A 2 0.21 4.65 1.78
C ILE A 2 1.11 5.54 0.92
N LEU A 3 1.10 6.87 1.14
CA LEU A 3 1.95 7.82 0.41
C LEU A 3 3.45 7.74 0.78
N GLN A 4 3.81 7.07 1.89
CA GLN A 4 5.21 6.83 2.23
C GLN A 4 5.78 5.62 1.47
N VAL A 5 4.91 4.67 1.13
CA VAL A 5 5.24 3.49 0.31
C VAL A 5 5.12 3.83 -1.18
N PHE A 6 4.07 4.54 -1.58
CA PHE A 6 3.86 5.04 -2.94
C PHE A 6 4.11 6.55 -3.00
N LYS A 7 5.35 6.96 -3.25
CA LYS A 7 5.76 8.37 -3.06
C LYS A 7 5.26 9.31 -4.16
N SER A 8 5.19 8.83 -5.39
CA SER A 8 4.85 9.61 -6.57
C SER A 8 3.76 8.94 -7.40
N VAL A 9 2.98 9.72 -8.13
CA VAL A 9 2.04 9.19 -9.14
C VAL A 9 2.82 8.38 -10.18
N GLY A 10 2.27 7.22 -10.57
CA GLY A 10 2.94 6.23 -11.43
C GLY A 10 3.87 5.27 -10.70
N ASN A 11 4.21 5.52 -9.42
CA ASN A 11 4.99 4.57 -8.64
C ASN A 11 4.21 3.26 -8.51
N THR A 12 4.86 2.18 -8.91
CA THR A 12 4.28 0.84 -8.99
C THR A 12 5.05 -0.10 -8.08
N LEU A 13 4.34 -0.94 -7.33
CA LEU A 13 4.90 -2.00 -6.48
C LEU A 13 4.06 -3.26 -6.62
N SER A 14 4.71 -4.43 -6.54
CA SER A 14 3.97 -5.68 -6.46
C SER A 14 3.13 -5.72 -5.17
N ILE A 15 2.09 -6.55 -5.14
CA ILE A 15 1.31 -6.76 -3.90
C ILE A 15 2.23 -7.15 -2.73
N ALA A 16 3.19 -8.04 -2.97
CA ALA A 16 4.09 -8.54 -1.94
C ALA A 16 5.02 -7.43 -1.39
N ASP A 17 5.61 -6.62 -2.27
CA ASP A 17 6.50 -5.53 -1.87
C ASP A 17 5.74 -4.43 -1.14
N ALA A 18 4.57 -4.04 -1.66
CA ALA A 18 3.74 -3.02 -1.03
C ALA A 18 3.26 -3.45 0.36
N TYR A 19 2.84 -4.71 0.50
CA TYR A 19 2.42 -5.27 1.78
C TYR A 19 3.58 -5.35 2.78
N THR A 20 4.75 -5.83 2.34
CA THR A 20 5.96 -5.94 3.17
C THR A 20 6.45 -4.56 3.63
N ALA A 21 6.48 -3.57 2.73
CA ALA A 21 6.86 -2.21 3.05
C ALA A 21 5.92 -1.58 4.10
N LEU A 22 4.61 -1.80 3.96
CA LEU A 22 3.64 -1.33 4.95
C LEU A 22 3.77 -2.04 6.29
N ILE A 23 4.00 -3.36 6.32
CA ILE A 23 4.25 -4.08 7.57
C ILE A 23 5.47 -3.52 8.29
N SER A 24 6.56 -3.28 7.56
CA SER A 24 7.79 -2.71 8.11
C SER A 24 7.54 -1.31 8.70
N LEU A 25 6.77 -0.48 7.98
CA LEU A 25 6.36 0.85 8.42
C LEU A 25 5.46 0.80 9.67
N TYR A 26 4.66 -0.26 9.83
CA TYR A 26 3.80 -0.50 10.99
C TYR A 26 4.44 -1.35 12.09
N SER A 27 5.74 -1.68 11.99
CA SER A 27 6.40 -2.66 12.86
C SER A 27 6.27 -2.38 14.36
N ASN A 28 6.13 -1.11 14.75
CA ASN A 28 5.95 -0.67 16.13
C ASN A 28 4.48 -0.54 16.57
N GLN A 29 3.53 -0.95 15.73
CA GLN A 29 2.09 -0.83 15.99
C GLN A 29 1.46 -2.20 16.27
N ILE A 30 0.34 -2.17 16.97
CA ILE A 30 -0.48 -3.37 17.20
C ILE A 30 -1.12 -3.80 15.87
N TYR A 31 -1.01 -5.10 15.54
CA TYR A 31 -1.54 -5.73 14.32
C TYR A 31 -1.03 -5.12 13.00
N PRO A 32 0.29 -5.12 12.75
CA PRO A 32 0.89 -4.49 11.55
C PRO A 32 0.38 -5.09 10.24
N THR A 33 0.17 -6.41 10.20
CA THR A 33 -0.36 -7.14 9.05
C THR A 33 -1.78 -6.71 8.69
N LYS A 34 -2.68 -6.65 9.68
CA LYS A 34 -4.08 -6.19 9.48
C LYS A 34 -4.13 -4.73 9.03
N LYS A 35 -3.29 -3.88 9.62
CA LYS A 35 -3.18 -2.47 9.23
C LYS A 35 -2.65 -2.30 7.81
N ALA A 36 -1.65 -3.08 7.40
CA ALA A 36 -1.14 -3.09 6.04
C ALA A 36 -2.23 -3.47 5.03
N ALA A 37 -2.94 -4.58 5.29
CA ALA A 37 -4.05 -5.03 4.43
C ALA A 37 -5.17 -3.97 4.34
N GLY A 38 -5.60 -3.42 5.49
CA GLY A 38 -6.62 -2.39 5.54
C GLY A 38 -6.20 -1.09 4.83
N SER A 39 -4.93 -0.72 4.91
CA SER A 39 -4.39 0.47 4.23
C SER A 39 -4.40 0.33 2.72
N LEU A 40 -4.01 -0.85 2.20
CA LEU A 40 -4.08 -1.15 0.77
C LEU A 40 -5.53 -1.13 0.28
N GLY A 41 -6.43 -1.84 0.96
CA GLY A 41 -7.85 -1.88 0.60
C GLY A 41 -8.50 -0.50 0.65
N GLY A 42 -8.24 0.27 1.70
CA GLY A 42 -8.74 1.65 1.82
C GLY A 42 -8.21 2.57 0.71
N ALA A 43 -6.93 2.43 0.35
CA ALA A 43 -6.32 3.24 -0.71
C ALA A 43 -6.82 2.88 -2.12
N VAL A 44 -7.13 1.60 -2.36
CA VAL A 44 -7.80 1.16 -3.59
C VAL A 44 -9.22 1.72 -3.65
N ASN A 45 -10.01 1.53 -2.60
CA ASN A 45 -11.39 2.00 -2.55
C ASN A 45 -11.48 3.53 -2.65
N GLY A 46 -10.51 4.25 -2.07
CA GLY A 46 -10.41 5.70 -2.16
C GLY A 46 -9.78 6.23 -3.45
N GLY A 47 -9.42 5.36 -4.40
CA GLY A 47 -8.84 5.74 -5.69
C GLY A 47 -7.46 6.40 -5.59
N THR A 48 -6.70 6.16 -4.52
CA THR A 48 -5.32 6.65 -4.38
C THR A 48 -4.33 5.77 -5.12
N ILE A 49 -4.58 4.45 -5.08
CA ILE A 49 -3.86 3.46 -5.88
C ILE A 49 -4.86 2.61 -6.65
N ILE A 50 -4.43 2.01 -7.76
CA ILE A 50 -5.20 0.99 -8.47
C ILE A 50 -4.47 -0.33 -8.41
N LEU A 51 -5.22 -1.44 -8.38
CA LEU A 51 -4.68 -2.79 -8.51
C LEU A 51 -4.86 -3.27 -9.95
N LYS A 52 -3.76 -3.60 -10.63
CA LYS A 52 -3.80 -4.16 -11.98
C LYS A 52 -2.72 -5.22 -12.13
N ASN A 53 -3.10 -6.42 -12.57
CA ASN A 53 -2.17 -7.53 -12.85
C ASN A 53 -1.20 -7.87 -11.70
N GLY A 54 -1.67 -7.81 -10.45
CA GLY A 54 -0.84 -8.12 -9.27
C GLY A 54 0.07 -6.97 -8.80
N TYR A 55 -0.07 -5.78 -9.38
CA TYR A 55 0.67 -4.59 -9.00
C TYR A 55 -0.27 -3.47 -8.57
N TYR A 56 0.14 -2.77 -7.53
CA TYR A 56 -0.46 -1.50 -7.16
C TYR A 56 0.28 -0.36 -7.85
N MET A 57 -0.46 0.61 -8.35
CA MET A 57 0.09 1.84 -8.92
C MET A 57 -0.61 3.05 -8.32
N ARG A 58 0.17 4.06 -7.90
CA ARG A 58 -0.38 5.32 -7.42
C ARG A 58 -0.93 6.17 -8.56
N VAL A 59 -2.15 6.69 -8.38
CA VAL A 59 -2.86 7.47 -9.39
C VAL A 59 -3.27 8.88 -8.91
N ARG A 60 -3.10 9.19 -7.62
CA ARG A 60 -3.37 10.50 -7.00
C ARG A 60 -2.28 10.86 -5.99
#